data_AF-A0A7C4Z678-F1
#
_entry.id   AF-A0A7C4Z678-F1
#
_cell.length_a   1.000
_cell.length_b   1.000
_cell.length_c   1.000
_cell.angle_alpha   90.00
_cell.angle_beta   90.00
_cell.angle_gamma   90.00
#
_symmetry.space_group_name_H-M   'P 1'
#
loop_
_entity.id
_entity.type
_entity.pdbx_description
1 polymer ?
#
loop_
_entity_poly.entity_id
_entity_poly.type
_entity_poly.pdbx_seq_one_letter_code
_entity_poly.pdbx_strand_id
1 'polypeptide(L)' 'MHLHPSSTYERLLEAALELLAERGYRGATTRAIAERAGVAEVTLFRRFGSKARLLAEAVRRAGAAF' A
#
# COMPACT_ATOMS: atom_id res chain seq x y z
N MET A 1 12.73 15.39 4.25
CA MET A 1 12.21 15.29 2.87
C MET A 1 10.99 14.36 2.91
N HIS A 2 9.81 14.88 3.24
CA HIS A 2 8.58 14.08 3.16
C HIS A 2 8.19 14.01 1.68
N LEU A 3 8.31 12.83 1.07
CA LEU A 3 7.65 12.54 -0.19
C LEU A 3 6.15 12.80 0.06
N HIS A 4 5.58 13.81 -0.59
CA HIS A 4 4.12 13.86 -0.70
C HIS A 4 3.76 12.78 -1.72
N PRO A 5 3.11 11.68 -1.32
CA PRO A 5 2.66 10.70 -2.29
C PRO A 5 1.65 11.38 -3.23
N SER A 6 2.05 11.54 -4.49
CA SER A 6 1.42 12.41 -5.50
C SER A 6 0.14 11.79 -6.07
N SER A 7 -0.27 10.60 -5.61
CA SER A 7 -1.57 10.03 -5.96
C SER A 7 -2.09 9.07 -4.89
N THR A 8 -3.41 8.82 -4.89
CA THR A 8 -4.03 7.74 -4.10
C THR A 8 -3.35 6.39 -4.33
N TYR A 9 -2.88 6.14 -5.56
CA TYR A 9 -2.17 4.91 -5.89
C TYR A 9 -0.86 4.81 -5.12
N GLU A 10 -0.07 5.87 -5.09
CA GLU A 10 1.21 5.93 -4.37
C GLU A 10 1.01 5.80 -2.86
N ARG A 11 0.03 6.51 -2.30
CA ARG A 11 -0.34 6.42 -0.88
C ARG A 11 -0.63 4.99 -0.45
N LEU A 12 -1.35 4.25 -1.30
CA LEU A 12 -1.69 2.85 -1.02
C LEU A 12 -0.47 1.93 -1.11
N LEU A 13 0.46 2.16 -2.04
CA LEU A 13 1.69 1.38 -2.15
C LEU A 13 2.65 1.65 -0.99
N GLU A 14 2.81 2.92 -0.60
CA GLU A 14 3.65 3.31 0.53
C GLU A 14 3.11 2.73 1.85
N ALA A 15 1.83 2.94 2.14
CA ALA A 15 1.20 2.38 3.33
C ALA A 15 1.24 0.84 3.36
N ALA A 16 1.13 0.20 2.20
CA ALA A 16 1.25 -1.25 2.05
C ALA A 16 2.67 -1.75 2.40
N LEU A 17 3.71 -1.08 1.90
CA LEU A 17 5.10 -1.40 2.21
C LEU A 17 5.42 -1.20 3.69
N GLU A 18 5.04 -0.06 4.25
CA GLU A 18 5.26 0.26 5.66
C GLU A 18 4.63 -0.80 6.56
N LEU A 19 3.35 -1.11 6.35
CA LEU A 19 2.65 -2.12 7.15
C LEU A 19 3.20 -3.53 6.97
N LEU A 20 3.64 -3.87 5.75
CA LEU A 20 4.28 -5.16 5.50
C LEU A 20 5.60 -5.27 6.26
N ALA A 21 6.40 -4.20 6.31
CA ALA A 21 7.66 -4.16 7.06
C ALA A 21 7.41 -4.15 8.57
N GLU A 22 6.43 -3.39 9.07
CA GLU A 22 6.11 -3.27 10.50
C GLU A 22 5.46 -4.54 11.08
N ARG A 23 4.54 -5.17 10.34
CA ARG A 23 3.59 -6.17 10.89
C ARG A 23 3.53 -7.47 10.10
N GLY A 24 4.35 -7.61 9.06
CA GLY A 24 4.37 -8.76 8.18
C GLY A 24 3.09 -8.92 7.35
N TYR A 25 3.06 -9.99 6.55
CA TYR A 25 1.97 -10.23 5.60
C TYR A 25 0.60 -10.28 6.28
N ARG A 26 0.47 -10.94 7.44
CA ARG A 26 -0.82 -11.06 8.14
C ARG A 26 -1.32 -9.71 8.69
N GLY A 27 -0.42 -8.91 9.27
CA GLY A 27 -0.76 -7.62 9.89
C GLY A 27 -1.07 -6.49 8.90
N ALA A 28 -0.58 -6.58 7.66
CA ALA A 28 -0.89 -5.63 6.59
C ALA A 28 -2.31 -5.86 6.00
N THR A 29 -3.36 -5.67 6.79
CA THR A 29 -4.76 -5.85 6.31
C THR A 29 -5.16 -4.74 5.34
N THR A 30 -6.10 -5.02 4.43
CA THR A 30 -6.61 -4.01 3.47
C THR A 30 -7.16 -2.78 4.17
N ARG A 31 -7.86 -3.00 5.29
CA ARG A 31 -8.36 -1.95 6.15
C ARG A 31 -7.24 -1.08 6.74
N ALA A 32 -6.23 -1.70 7.37
CA ALA A 32 -5.12 -0.94 7.96
C ALA A 32 -4.33 -0.16 6.90
N ILE A 33 -4.17 -0.74 5.70
CA ILE A 33 -3.51 -0.07 4.58
C ILE A 33 -4.35 1.12 4.11
N ALA A 34 -5.65 0.96 3.94
CA ALA A 34 -6.54 2.04 3.51
C ALA A 34 -6.59 3.18 4.55
N GLU A 35 -6.68 2.83 5.85
CA GLU A 35 -6.66 3.78 6.97
C GLU A 35 -5.35 4.58 6.97
N ARG A 36 -4.18 3.92 6.91
CA ARG A 36 -2.87 4.58 6.86
C ARG A 36 -2.69 5.41 5.60
N ALA A 37 -3.15 4.90 4.46
CA ALA A 37 -3.16 5.64 3.21
C ALA A 37 -4.19 6.77 3.20
N GLY A 38 -5.02 6.95 4.23
CA GLY A 38 -6.05 7.99 4.37
C GLY A 38 -7.12 7.96 3.27
N VAL A 39 -7.55 6.77 2.86
CA VAL A 39 -8.54 6.54 1.80
C VAL A 39 -9.59 5.53 2.26
N ALA A 40 -10.77 5.55 1.65
CA ALA A 40 -11.76 4.50 1.89
C ALA A 40 -11.25 3.13 1.37
N GLU A 41 -11.53 2.05 2.10
CA GLU A 41 -11.09 0.70 1.74
C GLU A 41 -11.64 0.24 0.37
N VAL A 42 -12.83 0.69 -0.02
CA VAL A 42 -13.39 0.44 -1.36
C VAL A 42 -12.49 0.98 -2.48
N THR A 43 -11.76 2.07 -2.25
CA THR A 43 -10.83 2.66 -3.22
C THR A 43 -9.63 1.74 -3.46
N LEU A 44 -9.16 1.06 -2.43
CA LEU A 44 -8.12 0.03 -2.54
C LEU A 44 -8.61 -1.11 -3.43
N PHE A 45 -9.79 -1.66 -3.15
CA PHE A 45 -10.35 -2.75 -3.94
C PHE A 45 -10.60 -2.37 -5.40
N ARG A 46 -11.09 -1.15 -5.68
CA ARG A 46 -11.26 -0.65 -7.05
C ARG A 46 -9.94 -0.55 -7.83
N ARG A 47 -8.84 -0.22 -7.16
CA ARG A 47 -7.53 -0.02 -7.80
C ARG A 47 -6.74 -1.31 -7.96
N PHE A 48 -6.77 -2.17 -6.95
CA PHE A 48 -5.86 -3.32 -6.87
C PHE A 48 -6.58 -4.67 -6.90
N GLY A 49 -7.89 -4.72 -6.66
CA GLY A 49 -8.68 -5.94 -6.63
C GLY A 49 -8.42 -6.85 -5.41
N SER A 50 -7.17 -6.97 -4.95
CA SER A 50 -6.81 -7.80 -3.80
C SER A 50 -5.61 -7.26 -3.02
N LYS A 51 -5.53 -7.66 -1.74
CA LYS A 51 -4.36 -7.42 -0.88
C LYS A 51 -3.07 -7.96 -1.49
N ALA A 52 -3.11 -9.19 -2.01
CA ALA A 52 -1.94 -9.84 -2.58
C ALA A 52 -1.39 -9.07 -3.78
N ARG A 53 -2.28 -8.58 -4.67
CA ARG A 53 -1.89 -7.77 -5.82
C ARG A 53 -1.30 -6.42 -5.39
N LEU A 54 -1.92 -5.76 -4.40
CA LEU A 54 -1.38 -4.53 -3.83
C LEU A 54 0.03 -4.71 -3.26
N LEU A 55 0.22 -5.71 -2.40
CA LEU A 55 1.51 -5.98 -1.75
C LEU A 55 2.60 -6.36 -2.79
N ALA A 56 2.26 -7.21 -3.77
CA ALA A 56 3.18 -7.60 -4.82
C ALA A 56 3.64 -6.38 -5.64
N GLU A 57 2.71 -5.52 -6.02
CA GLU A 57 3.01 -4.30 -6.76
C GLU A 57 3.87 -3.32 -5.94
N ALA A 58 3.60 -3.21 -4.65
CA ALA A 58 4.36 -2.35 -3.75
C ALA A 58 5.81 -2.83 -3.62
N VAL A 59 6.02 -4.13 -3.38
CA VAL A 59 7.36 -4.74 -3.34
C VAL A 59 8.09 -4.61 -4.68
N ARG A 60 7.39 -4.84 -5.80
CA ARG A 60 7.94 -4.67 -7.15
C ARG A 60 8.42 -3.24 -7.39
N ARG A 61 7.64 -2.25 -6.98
CA ARG A 61 8.01 -0.83 -7.12
C ARG A 61 9.22 -0.46 -6.26
N ALA A 62 9.29 -0.96 -5.03
CA ALA A 62 10.43 -0.72 -4.14
C ALA A 62 11.72 -1.34 -4.70
N GLY A 63 11.64 -2.56 -5.24
CA GLY A 63 12.79 -3.23 -5.86
C GLY A 63 13.25 -2.62 -7.18
N ALA A 64 12.36 -1.96 -7.93
CA ALA A 64 12.68 -1.30 -9.20
C ALA A 64 13.33 0.09 -9.05
N ALA A 65 13.52 0.57 -7.81
CA ALA A 65 14.09 1.90 -7.52
C ALA A 65 15.61 1.88 -7.23
N PHE A 66 16.29 0.75 -7.49
CA PHE A 66 17.73 0.54 -7.33
C PHE A 66 18.37 0.20 -8.69
#